data_AF-A0A0U1YZI8-F1
#
_entry.id   AF-A0A0U1YZI8-F1
#
_cell.length_a   1.000
_cell.length_b   1.000
_cell.length_c   1.000
_cell.angle_alpha   90.00
_cell.angle_beta   90.00
_cell.angle_gamma   90.00
#
_symmetry.space_group_name_H-M   'P 1'
#
loop_
_entity.id
_entity.type
_entity.pdbx_description
1 polymer ?
#
loop_
_entity_poly.entity_id
_entity_poly.type
_entity_poly.pdbx_seq_one_letter_code
_entity_poly.pdbx_strand_id
1 'polypeptide(L)'
;MVSVSIETAEQTEQRLRRVIAEADLVVHDGVWCFTECPADQPPTLTGGTLAVVRDQESWSSLVPFTEDSDGVERFGIFSFHFPDGADNSGFVGWLATHLKSELGTGVFVVCGSNRARGGIYDYWGCPVDVLDQAIAVVGKLRNDLGGKPSGPR
;
A
#
# COMPACT_ATOMS: atom_id res chain seq x y z
N MET A 1 -18.30 14.14 1.55
CA MET A 1 -17.88 15.50 1.15
C MET A 1 -16.38 15.43 0.97
N VAL A 2 -15.86 15.61 -0.24
CA VAL A 2 -14.41 15.59 -0.49
C VAL A 2 -13.87 16.95 -0.06
N SER A 3 -13.08 17.00 1.01
CA SER A 3 -12.40 18.21 1.47
C SER A 3 -11.11 18.36 0.67
N VAL A 4 -10.99 19.40 -0.15
CA VAL A 4 -9.71 19.77 -0.76
C VAL A 4 -8.95 20.58 0.30
N SER A 5 -8.01 19.93 0.98
CA SER A 5 -7.17 20.56 1.99
C SER A 5 -6.19 21.53 1.30
N ILE A 6 -6.21 22.81 1.66
CA ILE A 6 -5.17 23.77 1.27
C ILE A 6 -4.07 23.67 2.34
N GLU A 7 -3.20 22.68 2.20
CA GLU A 7 -2.04 22.47 3.06
C GLU A 7 -0.75 22.84 2.33
N THR A 8 0.22 23.34 3.08
CA THR A 8 1.62 23.41 2.61
C THR A 8 2.22 22.00 2.53
N ALA A 9 3.34 21.86 1.82
CA ALA A 9 4.06 20.59 1.74
C ALA A 9 4.49 20.09 3.13
N GLU A 10 4.96 20.99 4.00
CA GLU A 10 5.40 20.68 5.36
C GLU A 10 4.24 20.24 6.26
N GLN A 11 3.07 20.87 6.13
CA GLN A 11 1.86 20.46 6.84
C GLN A 11 1.40 19.07 6.39
N THR A 12 1.42 18.82 5.08
CA THR A 12 1.07 17.52 4.50
C THR A 12 2.01 16.42 5.01
N GLU A 13 3.32 16.67 4.99
CA GLU A 13 4.34 15.76 5.53
C GLU A 13 4.07 15.42 7.00
N GLN A 14 3.85 16.44 7.84
CA GLN A 14 3.60 16.23 9.27
C GLN A 14 2.31 15.46 9.53
N ARG A 15 1.24 15.74 8.78
CA ARG A 15 -0.03 15.01 8.89
C ARG A 15 0.14 13.55 8.48
N LEU A 16 0.74 13.30 7.31
CA LEU A 16 0.89 11.94 6.78
C LEU A 16 1.85 11.09 7.63
N ARG A 17 2.86 11.69 8.28
CA ARG A 17 3.66 11.01 9.30
C ARG A 17 2.85 10.54 10.51
N ARG A 18 1.88 11.33 10.96
CA ARG A 18 0.96 10.89 12.03
C ARG A 18 0.05 9.77 11.53
N VAL A 19 -0.49 9.91 10.32
CA VAL A 19 -1.34 8.90 9.69
C VAL A 19 -0.60 7.56 9.58
N ILE A 20 0.64 7.53 9.06
CA ILE A 20 1.38 6.27 8.94
C ILE A 20 1.71 5.67 10.30
N ALA A 21 2.01 6.49 11.31
CA ALA A 21 2.33 6.03 12.66
C ALA A 21 1.12 5.38 13.36
N GLU A 22 -0.06 5.95 13.16
CA GLU A 22 -1.31 5.49 13.77
C GLU A 22 -2.00 4.37 12.95
N ALA A 23 -1.68 4.22 11.67
CA ALA A 23 -2.23 3.18 10.83
C ALA A 23 -1.84 1.78 11.33
N ASP A 24 -2.76 0.84 11.19
CA ASP A 24 -2.51 -0.57 11.41
C ASP A 24 -1.82 -1.15 10.16
N LEU A 25 -0.54 -1.48 10.31
CA LEU A 25 0.30 -2.06 9.25
C LEU A 25 0.31 -3.58 9.42
N VAL A 26 -0.07 -4.28 8.34
CA VAL A 26 0.06 -5.74 8.26
C VAL A 26 0.96 -6.08 7.08
N VAL A 27 2.03 -6.83 7.34
CA VAL A 27 2.83 -7.50 6.31
C VAL A 27 2.23 -8.88 6.11
N HIS A 28 1.90 -9.23 4.88
CA HIS A 28 1.25 -10.51 4.58
C HIS A 28 2.32 -11.56 4.30
N ASP A 29 2.22 -12.69 4.98
CA ASP A 29 3.14 -13.82 4.77
C ASP A 29 2.85 -14.50 3.44
N GLY A 30 3.87 -14.59 2.58
CA GLY A 30 3.78 -15.28 1.29
C GLY A 30 4.32 -14.46 0.13
N VAL A 31 4.02 -14.92 -1.07
CA VAL A 31 4.35 -14.26 -2.34
C VAL A 31 3.09 -14.20 -3.18
N TRP A 32 2.88 -13.11 -3.89
CA TRP A 32 1.72 -12.89 -4.74
C TRP A 32 2.14 -12.63 -6.18
N CYS A 33 1.22 -12.90 -7.10
CA CYS A 33 1.34 -12.55 -8.50
C CYS A 33 -0.02 -12.13 -9.06
N PHE A 34 0.02 -11.50 -10.24
CA PHE A 34 -1.18 -11.27 -11.04
C PHE A 34 -1.41 -12.45 -11.98
N THR A 35 -2.64 -12.95 -12.02
CA THR A 35 -3.11 -13.89 -13.04
C THR A 35 -4.22 -13.25 -13.83
N GLU A 36 -4.23 -13.46 -15.15
CA GLU A 36 -5.20 -12.84 -16.05
C GLU A 36 -6.12 -13.86 -16.69
N CYS A 37 -7.39 -13.48 -16.88
CA CYS A 37 -8.32 -14.23 -17.71
C CYS A 37 -9.15 -13.29 -18.61
N PRO A 38 -9.66 -13.79 -19.75
CA PRO A 38 -10.42 -12.96 -20.69
C PRO A 38 -11.62 -12.26 -20.04
N ALA A 39 -11.96 -11.05 -20.50
CA ALA A 39 -13.05 -10.24 -19.97
C ALA A 39 -14.44 -10.93 -19.97
N ASP A 40 -14.67 -11.88 -20.87
CA ASP A 40 -15.89 -12.69 -20.96
C ASP A 40 -15.92 -13.89 -20.01
N GLN A 41 -14.81 -14.15 -19.30
CA GLN A 41 -14.64 -15.25 -18.35
C GLN A 41 -14.21 -14.71 -16.98
N PRO A 42 -15.15 -14.20 -16.16
CA PRO A 42 -14.83 -13.70 -14.82
C PRO A 42 -14.19 -14.78 -13.94
N PRO A 43 -13.15 -14.44 -13.16
CA PRO A 43 -12.47 -15.41 -12.30
C PRO A 43 -13.36 -15.81 -11.13
N THR A 44 -13.16 -17.03 -10.63
CA THR A 44 -13.78 -17.47 -9.37
C THR A 44 -12.98 -16.92 -8.19
N LEU A 45 -13.64 -16.19 -7.30
CA LEU A 45 -13.00 -15.67 -6.09
C LEU A 45 -12.76 -16.79 -5.08
N THR A 46 -11.55 -16.83 -4.54
CA THR A 46 -11.18 -17.76 -3.45
C THR A 46 -10.82 -16.97 -2.20
N GLY A 47 -10.72 -17.64 -1.05
CA GLY A 47 -10.29 -16.98 0.19
C GLY A 47 -8.88 -16.38 0.14
N GLY A 48 -8.03 -16.81 -0.80
CA GLY A 48 -6.69 -16.26 -1.01
C GLY A 48 -6.63 -15.08 -1.99
N THR A 49 -7.69 -14.81 -2.73
CA THR A 49 -7.73 -13.73 -3.72
C THR A 49 -7.83 -12.38 -3.00
N LEU A 50 -6.79 -11.55 -3.10
CA LEU A 50 -6.76 -10.23 -2.43
C LEU A 50 -7.52 -9.17 -3.22
N ALA A 51 -7.41 -9.21 -4.54
CA ALA A 51 -8.05 -8.25 -5.42
C ALA A 51 -8.37 -8.85 -6.78
N VAL A 52 -9.43 -8.37 -7.40
CA VAL A 52 -9.74 -8.60 -8.81
C VAL A 52 -10.12 -7.26 -9.42
N VAL A 53 -9.38 -6.86 -10.44
CA VAL A 53 -9.63 -5.64 -11.22
C VAL A 53 -9.92 -6.06 -12.65
N ARG A 54 -10.82 -5.35 -13.32
CA ARG A 54 -11.17 -5.60 -14.72
C ARG A 54 -10.89 -4.36 -15.53
N ASP A 55 -10.31 -4.54 -16.70
CA ASP A 55 -10.30 -3.52 -17.74
C ASP A 55 -11.24 -3.91 -18.90
N GLN A 56 -10.98 -3.42 -20.10
CA GLN A 56 -11.82 -3.71 -21.27
C GLN A 56 -11.55 -5.12 -21.83
N GLU A 57 -10.36 -5.68 -21.59
CA GLU A 57 -9.83 -6.86 -22.27
C GLU A 57 -9.74 -8.06 -21.33
N SER A 58 -9.43 -7.82 -20.06
CA SER A 58 -9.12 -8.87 -19.09
C SER A 58 -9.64 -8.60 -17.70
N TRP A 59 -9.72 -9.68 -16.92
CA TRP A 59 -9.70 -9.64 -15.48
C TRP A 59 -8.28 -9.94 -15.01
N SER A 60 -7.78 -9.14 -14.06
CA SER A 60 -6.50 -9.35 -13.40
C SER A 60 -6.76 -9.63 -11.92
N SER A 61 -6.30 -10.79 -11.44
CA SER A 61 -6.49 -11.25 -10.07
C SER A 61 -5.16 -11.26 -9.32
N LEU A 62 -5.10 -10.57 -8.19
CA LEU A 62 -3.97 -10.64 -7.26
C LEU A 62 -4.17 -11.85 -6.34
N VAL A 63 -3.38 -12.89 -6.55
CA VAL A 63 -3.51 -14.20 -5.90
C VAL A 63 -2.18 -14.68 -5.34
N PRO A 64 -2.18 -15.64 -4.39
CA PRO A 64 -0.95 -16.25 -3.91
C PRO A 64 -0.20 -16.94 -5.05
N PHE A 65 1.11 -16.74 -5.10
CA PHE A 65 1.99 -17.37 -6.07
C PHE A 65 2.07 -18.88 -5.84
N THR A 66 1.98 -19.65 -6.91
CA THR A 66 2.17 -21.11 -6.93
C THR A 66 3.30 -21.47 -7.89
N GLU A 67 3.91 -22.64 -7.73
CA GLU A 67 5.01 -23.12 -8.59
C GLU A 67 4.62 -23.20 -10.08
N ASP A 68 3.33 -23.33 -10.39
CA ASP A 68 2.81 -23.34 -11.76
C ASP A 68 2.79 -21.94 -12.43
N SER A 69 3.13 -20.89 -11.69
CA SER A 69 3.08 -19.48 -12.13
C SER A 69 4.40 -19.06 -12.81
N ASP A 70 4.84 -19.81 -13.81
CA ASP A 70 6.15 -19.58 -14.44
C ASP A 70 6.23 -18.23 -15.18
N GLY A 71 7.31 -17.49 -14.93
CA GLY A 71 7.59 -16.22 -15.62
C GLY A 71 6.78 -15.00 -15.18
N VAL A 72 5.91 -15.12 -14.16
CA VAL A 72 5.18 -13.97 -13.62
C VAL A 72 5.98 -13.21 -12.57
N GLU A 73 5.71 -11.90 -12.46
CA GLU A 73 6.31 -11.08 -11.42
C GLU A 73 5.84 -11.51 -10.03
N ARG A 74 6.79 -11.51 -9.09
CA ARG A 74 6.59 -11.95 -7.70
C ARG A 74 6.60 -10.75 -6.78
N PHE A 75 5.53 -10.62 -6.00
CA PHE A 75 5.31 -9.47 -5.14
C PHE A 75 5.25 -9.87 -3.68
N GLY A 76 5.89 -9.06 -2.84
CA GLY A 76 5.59 -9.00 -1.41
C GLY A 76 4.44 -8.02 -1.17
N ILE A 77 3.56 -8.33 -0.23
CA ILE A 77 2.36 -7.53 0.06
C ILE A 77 2.36 -7.03 1.50
N PHE A 78 2.01 -5.77 1.67
CA PHE A 78 1.66 -5.18 2.97
C PHE A 78 0.41 -4.30 2.82
N SER A 79 -0.25 -4.00 3.92
CA SER A 79 -1.50 -3.22 3.89
C SER A 79 -1.60 -2.26 5.05
N PHE A 80 -2.29 -1.13 4.84
CA PHE A 80 -2.68 -0.23 5.92
C PHE A 80 -4.20 -0.20 6.10
N HIS A 81 -4.62 -0.34 7.35
CA HIS A 81 -5.92 0.14 7.80
C HIS A 81 -5.75 1.42 8.60
N PHE A 82 -6.51 2.44 8.25
CA PHE A 82 -6.44 3.74 8.92
C PHE A 82 -7.46 3.81 10.07
N PRO A 83 -7.16 4.54 11.16
CA PRO A 83 -8.12 4.82 12.21
C PRO A 83 -9.36 5.56 11.67
N ASP A 84 -10.51 5.36 12.32
CA ASP A 84 -11.74 6.09 11.99
C ASP A 84 -11.50 7.61 12.05
N GLY A 85 -11.87 8.31 10.97
CA GLY A 85 -11.75 9.77 10.88
C GLY A 85 -10.33 10.28 10.58
N ALA A 86 -9.35 9.40 10.37
CA ALA A 86 -8.02 9.81 9.92
C ALA A 86 -8.09 10.48 8.53
N ASP A 87 -7.48 11.65 8.39
CA ASP A 87 -7.31 12.29 7.09
C ASP A 87 -6.06 11.73 6.38
N ASN A 88 -6.27 10.65 5.62
CA ASN A 88 -5.25 10.00 4.80
C ASN A 88 -5.15 10.57 3.37
N SER A 89 -5.70 11.76 3.13
CA SER A 89 -5.63 12.42 1.81
C SER A 89 -4.17 12.63 1.39
N GLY A 90 -3.82 12.11 0.21
CA GLY A 90 -2.46 12.17 -0.35
C GLY A 90 -1.51 11.06 0.11
N PHE A 91 -1.93 10.17 1.01
CA PHE A 91 -1.09 9.11 1.60
C PHE A 91 -0.42 8.22 0.54
N VAL A 92 -1.19 7.74 -0.45
CA VAL A 92 -0.67 6.86 -1.49
C VAL A 92 0.46 7.52 -2.29
N GLY A 93 0.25 8.75 -2.76
CA GLY A 93 1.27 9.46 -3.53
C GLY A 93 2.52 9.76 -2.69
N TRP A 94 2.31 10.15 -1.43
CA TRP A 94 3.39 10.43 -0.49
C TRP A 94 4.26 9.20 -0.19
N LEU A 95 3.66 8.08 0.22
CA LEU A 95 4.42 6.86 0.54
C LEU A 95 5.09 6.26 -0.70
N ALA A 96 4.41 6.23 -1.85
CA ALA A 96 5.01 5.78 -3.11
C ALA A 96 6.25 6.62 -3.47
N THR A 97 6.21 7.94 -3.24
CA THR A 97 7.33 8.84 -3.48
C THR A 97 8.52 8.53 -2.56
N HIS A 98 8.27 8.27 -1.26
CA HIS A 98 9.31 7.86 -0.32
C HIS A 98 9.95 6.51 -0.70
N LEU A 99 9.14 5.51 -1.05
CA LEU A 99 9.66 4.20 -1.45
C LEU A 99 10.47 4.29 -2.75
N LYS A 100 10.01 5.10 -3.72
CA LYS A 100 10.76 5.31 -4.96
C LYS A 100 12.07 6.04 -4.74
N SER A 101 12.09 7.07 -3.88
CA SER A 101 13.30 7.86 -3.62
C SER A 101 14.34 7.09 -2.83
N GLU A 102 13.93 6.29 -1.84
CA GLU A 102 14.87 5.52 -1.00
C GLU A 102 15.33 4.20 -1.64
N LEU A 103 14.45 3.50 -2.35
CA LEU A 103 14.71 2.14 -2.83
C LEU A 103 14.82 2.03 -4.35
N GLY A 104 14.46 3.09 -5.09
CA GLY A 104 14.39 3.05 -6.55
C GLY A 104 13.26 2.16 -7.10
N THR A 105 12.44 1.57 -6.23
CA THR A 105 11.43 0.57 -6.59
C THR A 105 10.12 1.19 -7.03
N GLY A 106 9.39 0.47 -7.89
CA GLY A 106 7.98 0.74 -8.17
C GLY A 106 7.08 0.03 -7.15
N VAL A 107 5.88 0.55 -6.98
CA VAL A 107 4.82 -0.10 -6.21
C VAL A 107 3.51 -0.06 -6.98
N PHE A 108 2.65 -1.04 -6.74
CA PHE A 108 1.23 -0.93 -7.07
C PHE A 108 0.42 -0.82 -5.79
N VAL A 109 -0.76 -0.22 -5.89
CA VAL A 109 -1.69 -0.07 -4.76
C VAL A 109 -3.08 -0.49 -5.19
N VAL A 110 -3.72 -1.32 -4.38
CA VAL A 110 -5.13 -1.69 -4.54
C VAL A 110 -5.91 -1.23 -3.32
N CYS A 111 -6.85 -0.30 -3.52
CA CYS A 111 -7.69 0.23 -2.46
C CYS A 111 -8.95 -0.62 -2.29
N GLY A 112 -9.29 -0.92 -1.04
CA GLY A 112 -10.58 -1.51 -0.64
C GLY A 112 -11.37 -0.58 0.27
N SER A 113 -12.58 -1.00 0.65
CA SER A 113 -13.39 -0.31 1.65
C SER A 113 -13.94 -1.29 2.67
N ASN A 114 -13.68 -1.02 3.95
CA ASN A 114 -14.28 -1.69 5.08
C ASN A 114 -14.81 -0.64 6.07
N ARG A 115 -16.10 -0.29 5.92
CA ARG A 115 -16.76 0.73 6.76
C ARG A 115 -16.81 0.37 8.25
N ALA A 116 -16.65 -0.91 8.60
CA ALA A 116 -16.57 -1.34 9.99
C ALA A 116 -15.17 -1.19 10.60
N ARG A 117 -14.15 -0.78 9.81
CA ARG A 117 -12.76 -0.65 10.21
C ARG A 117 -12.07 0.51 9.46
N GLY A 118 -12.44 1.75 9.75
CA GLY A 118 -11.74 2.92 9.19
C GLY A 118 -12.26 3.43 7.84
N GLY A 119 -13.01 2.60 7.10
CA GLY A 119 -13.41 2.93 5.74
C GLY A 119 -12.38 2.45 4.72
N ILE A 120 -11.75 3.37 3.98
CA ILE A 120 -10.81 3.00 2.92
C ILE A 120 -9.55 2.40 3.54
N TYR A 121 -9.04 1.32 2.93
CA TYR A 121 -7.76 0.69 3.27
C TYR A 121 -7.03 0.36 1.98
N ASP A 122 -5.74 0.08 2.06
CA ASP A 122 -4.92 -0.22 0.88
C ASP A 122 -4.06 -1.46 1.06
N TYR A 123 -3.92 -2.22 -0.03
CA TYR A 123 -2.87 -3.21 -0.22
C TYR A 123 -1.79 -2.61 -1.11
N TRP A 124 -0.55 -2.80 -0.73
CA TRP A 124 0.64 -2.36 -1.43
C TRP A 124 1.43 -3.57 -1.89
N GLY A 125 1.84 -3.57 -3.15
CA GLY A 125 2.75 -4.56 -3.69
C GLY A 125 4.04 -3.94 -4.18
N CYS A 126 5.15 -4.59 -3.86
CA CYS A 126 6.48 -4.31 -4.38
C CYS A 126 7.15 -5.63 -4.79
N PRO A 127 8.22 -5.61 -5.61
CA PRO A 127 9.01 -6.82 -5.88
C PRO A 127 9.38 -7.53 -4.58
N VAL A 128 9.20 -8.85 -4.55
CA VAL A 128 9.38 -9.65 -3.31
C VAL A 128 10.75 -9.45 -2.67
N ASP A 129 11.80 -9.34 -3.49
CA ASP A 129 13.19 -9.16 -3.04
C ASP A 129 13.44 -7.81 -2.34
N VAL A 130 12.49 -6.87 -2.44
CA VAL A 130 12.56 -5.51 -1.85
C VAL A 130 11.61 -5.37 -0.66
N LEU A 131 10.77 -6.37 -0.35
CA LEU A 131 9.75 -6.28 0.70
C LEU A 131 10.34 -5.83 2.05
N ASP A 132 11.37 -6.52 2.52
CA ASP A 132 12.00 -6.21 3.82
C ASP A 132 12.54 -4.77 3.87
N GLN A 133 13.08 -4.28 2.75
CA GLN A 133 13.59 -2.92 2.65
C GLN A 133 12.43 -1.91 2.64
N ALA A 134 11.33 -2.19 1.94
CA ALA A 134 10.13 -1.36 1.95
C ALA A 134 9.53 -1.26 3.36
N ILE A 135 9.43 -2.37 4.09
CA ILE A 135 8.97 -2.38 5.47
C ILE A 135 9.92 -1.62 6.40
N ALA A 136 11.23 -1.69 6.17
CA ALA A 136 12.20 -0.89 6.93
C ALA A 136 12.01 0.62 6.70
N VAL A 137 11.75 1.06 5.47
CA VAL A 137 11.42 2.48 5.17
C VAL A 137 10.14 2.90 5.87
N VAL A 138 9.08 2.10 5.75
CA VAL A 138 7.82 2.35 6.47
C VAL A 138 8.05 2.45 7.98
N GLY A 139 8.85 1.54 8.55
CA GLY A 139 9.20 1.54 9.97
C GLY A 139 9.91 2.84 10.41
N LYS A 140 10.84 3.37 9.61
CA LYS A 140 11.47 4.67 9.89
C LYS A 140 10.45 5.80 9.88
N LEU A 141 9.62 5.88 8.85
CA LEU A 141 8.58 6.91 8.71
C LEU A 141 7.58 6.91 9.88
N ARG A 142 7.26 5.72 10.41
CA ARG A 142 6.38 5.54 11.58
C ARG A 142 7.01 6.01 12.89
N ASN A 143 8.32 5.82 13.05
CA ASN A 143 9.03 6.14 14.30
C ASN A 143 9.54 7.59 14.33
N ASP A 144 9.72 8.21 13.17
CA ASP A 144 10.20 9.59 13.04
C ASP A 144 9.05 10.61 13.18
N LEU A 145 8.39 10.60 14.34
CA LEU A 145 7.44 11.64 14.75
C LEU A 145 8.20 12.91 15.17
N GLY A 146 8.90 13.54 14.23
CA GLY A 146 9.49 14.88 14.36
C GLY A 146 10.30 15.09 15.64
N GLY A 147 11.52 14.54 15.70
CA GLY A 147 12.49 14.94 16.72
C GLY A 147 12.65 16.47 16.72
N LYS A 148 12.40 17.09 17.88
CA LYS A 148 12.79 18.50 18.10
C LYS A 148 14.26 18.67 17.70
N PRO A 149 14.65 19.77 17.04
CA PRO A 149 16.07 20.08 16.90
C PRO A 149 16.63 20.23 18.32
N SER A 150 17.55 19.36 18.70
CA SER A 150 18.38 19.57 19.87
C SER A 150 19.20 20.83 19.62
N GLY A 151 18.77 21.95 20.18
CA GLY A 151 19.54 23.19 20.19
C GLY A 151 20.92 22.96 20.82
N PRO A 152 21.94 23.73 20.41
CA PRO A 152 23.30 23.51 20.85
C PRO A 152 23.40 23.74 22.36
N ARG A 153 24.06 22.80 23.06
CA ARG A 153 24.58 23.01 24.41
C ARG A 153 25.88 23.80 24.34
#